data_AF-A0A3M1YHL2-F1
#
_entry.id   AF-A0A3M1YHL2-F1
#
_cell.length_a   1.000
_cell.length_b   1.000
_cell.length_c   1.000
_cell.angle_alpha   90.00
_cell.angle_beta   90.00
_cell.angle_gamma   90.00
#
_symmetry.space_group_name_H-M   'P 1'
#
loop_
_entity.id
_entity.type
_entity.pdbx_description
1 polymer ?
#
loop_
_entity_poly.entity_id
_entity_poly.type
_entity_poly.pdbx_seq_one_letter_code
_entity_poly.pdbx_strand_id
1 'polypeptide(L)'
;MSEIKLSAEEMARYARHIAIPEFNVEGQKKLKAAKVLVIGSGGLGSPVLLYLAAAGVGHLGIVDFDVVDDSNLQRQVLFTVDDVGKSKAETAKKRLLALNPHLKITVHNERFTKDNALDLVRQYDVVADGTDNFPTRYLVNDACVLAGKVNVYASIFRFEGQVSVFNYLHADGSRGPNYRDMFPEPPPPGLVPNCAEGGVLGVLPGIIGSMQACEVIKVITGVGEPLAGRIFLFDAASFTTRILKVSKNPDTKITELINYDQFCGIAPAENTPVKEITVRELYEMQVQGDDFQLIDVREPYEYEIANLQG
;
A
#
# COMPACT_ATOMS: atom_id res chain seq x y z
N MET A 1 27.97 -15.44 -3.96
CA MET A 1 26.99 -14.63 -4.72
C MET A 1 27.77 -13.90 -5.80
N SER A 2 27.29 -13.89 -7.05
CA SER A 2 27.94 -13.15 -8.13
C SER A 2 28.00 -11.67 -7.79
N GLU A 3 29.14 -11.03 -8.03
CA GLU A 3 29.33 -9.60 -7.83
C GLU A 3 28.30 -8.80 -8.66
N ILE A 4 27.52 -7.93 -8.01
CA ILE A 4 26.53 -7.08 -8.69
C ILE A 4 27.28 -5.99 -9.46
N LYS A 5 27.12 -5.98 -10.79
CA LYS A 5 27.76 -5.00 -11.69
C LYS A 5 26.70 -4.12 -12.34
N LEU A 6 27.02 -2.84 -12.47
CA LEU A 6 26.23 -1.87 -13.25
C LEU A 6 26.81 -1.81 -14.67
N SER A 7 25.94 -1.90 -15.67
CA SER A 7 26.30 -1.63 -17.06
C SER A 7 26.62 -0.15 -17.26
N ALA A 8 27.24 0.21 -18.38
CA ALA A 8 27.50 1.60 -18.73
C ALA A 8 26.20 2.43 -18.82
N GLU A 9 25.12 1.83 -19.34
CA GLU A 9 23.79 2.46 -19.40
C GLU A 9 23.20 2.72 -18.01
N GLU A 10 23.30 1.74 -17.10
CA GLU A 10 22.87 1.92 -15.72
C GLU A 10 23.71 2.96 -14.98
N MET A 11 25.04 2.96 -15.19
CA MET A 11 25.92 3.99 -14.63
C MET A 11 25.53 5.39 -15.09
N ALA A 12 25.20 5.56 -16.37
CA ALA A 12 24.73 6.84 -16.92
C ALA A 12 23.36 7.23 -16.37
N ARG A 13 22.41 6.29 -16.34
CA ARG A 13 21.04 6.51 -15.83
C ARG A 13 21.03 6.92 -14.35
N TYR A 14 21.85 6.27 -13.53
CA TYR A 14 21.91 6.50 -12.09
C TYR A 14 23.02 7.47 -11.65
N ALA A 15 23.64 8.19 -12.59
CA ALA A 15 24.76 9.09 -12.32
C ALA A 15 24.46 10.11 -11.21
N ARG A 16 23.21 10.57 -11.08
CA ARG A 16 22.79 11.51 -10.04
C ARG A 16 22.77 10.90 -8.64
N HIS A 17 22.42 9.63 -8.50
CA HIS A 17 22.55 8.92 -7.23
C HIS A 17 24.02 8.66 -6.90
N ILE A 18 24.77 8.19 -7.89
CA ILE A 18 26.19 7.83 -7.74
C ILE A 18 27.05 9.03 -7.35
N ALA A 19 26.68 10.24 -7.79
CA ALA A 19 27.40 11.46 -7.44
C ALA A 19 27.24 11.87 -5.96
N ILE A 20 26.25 11.34 -5.24
CA ILE A 20 26.06 11.62 -3.81
C ILE A 20 27.09 10.81 -3.02
N PRO A 21 28.03 11.43 -2.27
CA PRO A 21 29.12 10.71 -1.61
C PRO A 21 28.67 9.58 -0.68
N GLU A 22 27.61 9.81 0.10
CA GLU A 22 27.04 8.84 1.04
C GLU A 22 26.37 7.67 0.33
N PHE A 23 25.84 7.90 -0.89
CA PHE A 23 25.13 6.90 -1.67
C PHE A 23 26.07 6.12 -2.59
N ASN A 24 26.82 6.83 -3.43
CA ASN A 24 27.86 6.34 -4.33
C ASN A 24 27.46 5.11 -5.18
N VAL A 25 28.46 4.45 -5.79
CA VAL A 25 28.23 3.25 -6.61
C VAL A 25 27.72 2.08 -5.78
N GLU A 26 28.14 1.96 -4.52
CA GLU A 26 27.77 0.84 -3.65
C GLU A 26 26.30 0.91 -3.23
N GLY A 27 25.77 2.11 -2.95
CA GLY A 27 24.33 2.29 -2.72
C GLY A 27 23.50 1.86 -3.92
N GLN A 28 23.94 2.21 -5.13
CA GLN A 28 23.23 1.80 -6.35
C GLN A 28 23.32 0.29 -6.62
N LYS A 29 24.47 -0.34 -6.32
CA LYS A 29 24.61 -1.80 -6.36
C LYS A 29 23.68 -2.49 -5.35
N LYS A 30 23.52 -1.94 -4.15
CA LYS A 30 22.56 -2.47 -3.15
C LYS A 30 21.12 -2.39 -3.66
N LEU A 31 20.71 -1.27 -4.27
CA LEU A 31 19.39 -1.19 -4.91
C LEU A 31 19.22 -2.25 -6.00
N LYS A 32 20.21 -2.40 -6.90
CA LYS A 32 20.16 -3.41 -7.96
C LYS A 32 20.14 -4.85 -7.43
N ALA A 33 20.73 -5.10 -6.26
CA ALA A 33 20.72 -6.41 -5.62
C ALA A 33 19.38 -6.74 -4.95
N ALA A 34 18.64 -5.72 -4.53
CA ALA A 34 17.50 -5.86 -3.65
C ALA A 34 16.22 -6.34 -4.36
N LYS A 35 15.42 -7.07 -3.60
CA LYS A 35 14.07 -7.49 -3.94
C LYS A 35 13.07 -6.81 -3.00
N VAL A 36 12.15 -6.02 -3.54
CA VAL A 36 11.09 -5.36 -2.76
C VAL A 36 9.73 -5.91 -3.13
N LEU A 37 8.96 -6.32 -2.14
CA LEU A 37 7.54 -6.66 -2.30
C LEU A 37 6.69 -5.42 -2.03
N VAL A 38 5.90 -4.99 -2.99
CA VAL A 38 4.90 -3.94 -2.81
C VAL A 38 3.51 -4.58 -2.80
N ILE A 39 2.79 -4.39 -1.69
CA ILE A 39 1.45 -4.96 -1.49
C ILE A 39 0.43 -3.86 -1.72
N GLY A 40 -0.36 -3.99 -2.78
CA GLY A 40 -1.21 -2.93 -3.32
C GLY A 40 -0.47 -2.03 -4.30
N SER A 41 -1.07 -1.80 -5.46
CA SER A 41 -0.59 -0.89 -6.52
C SER A 41 -1.53 0.32 -6.73
N GLY A 42 -2.43 0.55 -5.77
CA GLY A 42 -3.37 1.68 -5.74
C GLY A 42 -2.72 3.02 -5.40
N GLY A 43 -3.41 3.87 -4.64
CA GLY A 43 -2.98 5.27 -4.43
C GLY A 43 -1.61 5.41 -3.77
N LEU A 44 -1.33 4.63 -2.72
CA LEU A 44 -0.01 4.60 -2.05
C LEU A 44 1.02 3.78 -2.85
N GLY A 45 0.61 2.62 -3.35
CA GLY A 45 1.50 1.73 -4.10
C GLY A 45 2.01 2.33 -5.42
N SER A 46 1.21 3.14 -6.10
CA SER A 46 1.57 3.79 -7.37
C SER A 46 2.87 4.61 -7.30
N PRO A 47 2.98 5.65 -6.45
CA PRO A 47 4.23 6.41 -6.30
C PRO A 47 5.37 5.55 -5.76
N VAL A 48 5.11 4.58 -4.86
CA VAL A 48 6.15 3.65 -4.38
C VAL A 48 6.78 2.90 -5.55
N LEU A 49 5.96 2.25 -6.36
CA LEU A 49 6.41 1.49 -7.52
C LEU A 49 7.16 2.37 -8.52
N LEU A 50 6.63 3.56 -8.85
CA LEU A 50 7.26 4.50 -9.78
C LEU A 50 8.66 4.91 -9.30
N TYR A 51 8.80 5.33 -8.04
CA TYR A 51 10.08 5.81 -7.53
C TYR A 51 11.08 4.69 -7.27
N LEU A 52 10.65 3.52 -6.80
CA LEU A 52 11.56 2.37 -6.64
C LEU A 52 12.05 1.84 -7.99
N ALA A 53 11.18 1.82 -9.00
CA ALA A 53 11.58 1.47 -10.36
C ALA A 53 12.56 2.50 -10.94
N ALA A 54 12.25 3.80 -10.84
CA ALA A 54 13.13 4.87 -11.29
C ALA A 54 14.49 4.83 -10.58
N ALA A 55 14.51 4.51 -9.29
CA ALA A 55 15.72 4.42 -8.48
C ALA A 55 16.59 3.20 -8.80
N GLY A 56 16.07 2.20 -9.52
CA GLY A 56 16.84 1.03 -9.93
C GLY A 56 16.84 -0.11 -8.91
N VAL A 57 15.75 -0.28 -8.14
CA VAL A 57 15.55 -1.51 -7.35
C VAL A 57 15.48 -2.71 -8.28
N GLY A 58 16.41 -3.65 -8.15
CA GLY A 58 16.64 -4.68 -9.16
C GLY A 58 15.47 -5.64 -9.38
N HIS A 59 14.69 -5.93 -8.34
CA HIS A 59 13.50 -6.77 -8.45
C HIS A 59 12.33 -6.19 -7.65
N LEU A 60 11.22 -5.89 -8.34
CA LEU A 60 9.95 -5.53 -7.73
C LEU A 60 8.95 -6.70 -7.81
N GLY A 61 8.39 -7.07 -6.66
CA GLY A 61 7.19 -7.90 -6.56
C GLY A 61 5.97 -7.02 -6.39
N ILE A 62 4.90 -7.27 -7.13
CA ILE A 62 3.64 -6.51 -7.04
C ILE A 62 2.53 -7.47 -6.69
N VAL A 63 1.88 -7.28 -5.53
CA VAL A 63 0.69 -8.03 -5.13
C VAL A 63 -0.52 -7.12 -5.26
N ASP A 64 -1.39 -7.41 -6.22
CA ASP A 64 -2.65 -6.68 -6.40
C ASP A 64 -3.59 -7.55 -7.24
N PHE A 65 -4.84 -7.69 -6.81
CA PHE A 65 -5.85 -8.51 -7.48
C PHE A 65 -6.90 -7.67 -8.22
N ASP A 66 -6.89 -6.35 -8.03
CA ASP A 66 -7.89 -5.46 -8.59
C ASP A 66 -7.63 -5.14 -10.06
N VAL A 67 -8.67 -4.58 -10.68
CA VAL A 67 -8.60 -3.92 -11.98
C VAL A 67 -8.60 -2.40 -11.81
N VAL A 68 -8.04 -1.68 -12.79
CA VAL A 68 -8.07 -0.22 -12.84
C VAL A 68 -9.51 0.25 -12.99
N ASP A 69 -9.90 1.20 -12.15
CA ASP A 69 -11.23 1.82 -12.16
C ASP A 69 -11.10 3.33 -12.38
N ASP A 70 -12.03 3.92 -13.13
CA ASP A 70 -11.98 5.35 -13.48
C ASP A 70 -12.03 6.26 -12.24
N SER A 71 -12.86 5.90 -11.24
CA SER A 71 -12.99 6.65 -9.97
C SER A 71 -11.68 6.71 -9.16
N ASN A 72 -10.75 5.82 -9.48
CA ASN A 72 -9.48 5.68 -8.79
C ASN A 72 -8.36 6.52 -9.44
N LEU A 73 -8.53 6.96 -10.69
CA LEU A 73 -7.50 7.68 -11.44
C LEU A 73 -7.11 9.03 -10.83
N GLN A 74 -8.00 9.66 -10.06
CA GLN A 74 -7.70 10.92 -9.35
C GLN A 74 -6.53 10.82 -8.35
N ARG A 75 -6.19 9.59 -7.93
CA ARG A 75 -5.10 9.32 -6.97
C ARG A 75 -4.15 8.19 -7.37
N GLN A 76 -4.48 7.38 -8.38
CA GLN A 76 -3.66 6.25 -8.84
C GLN A 76 -2.89 6.61 -10.11
N VAL A 77 -1.92 7.51 -9.94
CA VAL A 77 -1.16 8.15 -11.04
C VAL A 77 -0.27 7.22 -11.86
N LEU A 78 -0.20 5.93 -11.51
CA LEU A 78 0.48 4.91 -12.31
C LEU A 78 -0.34 4.48 -13.55
N PHE A 79 -1.66 4.66 -13.48
CA PHE A 79 -2.60 4.20 -14.51
C PHE A 79 -3.17 5.35 -15.33
N THR A 80 -3.74 5.03 -16.48
CA THR A 80 -4.38 5.98 -17.39
C THR A 80 -5.82 5.59 -17.67
N VAL A 81 -6.60 6.48 -18.29
CA VAL A 81 -7.97 6.20 -18.72
C VAL A 81 -8.03 4.99 -19.65
N ASP A 82 -7.02 4.83 -20.51
CA ASP A 82 -6.92 3.68 -21.44
C ASP A 82 -6.72 2.35 -20.71
N ASP A 83 -6.40 2.35 -19.42
CA ASP A 83 -6.15 1.15 -18.62
C ASP A 83 -7.35 0.66 -17.83
N VAL A 84 -8.46 1.40 -17.82
CA VAL A 84 -9.69 1.03 -17.10
C VAL A 84 -10.15 -0.38 -17.52
N GLY A 85 -10.47 -1.21 -16.52
CA GLY A 85 -10.85 -2.62 -16.68
C GLY A 85 -9.69 -3.61 -16.81
N LYS A 86 -8.43 -3.16 -16.91
CA LYS A 86 -7.25 -4.04 -16.93
C LYS A 86 -6.75 -4.32 -15.52
N SER A 87 -6.08 -5.46 -15.32
CA SER A 87 -5.39 -5.77 -14.04
C SER A 87 -4.42 -4.66 -13.66
N LYS A 88 -4.52 -4.17 -12.42
CA LYS A 88 -3.61 -3.15 -11.87
C LYS A 88 -2.17 -3.67 -11.87
N ALA A 89 -1.93 -4.89 -11.38
CA ALA A 89 -0.58 -5.43 -11.24
C ALA A 89 0.14 -5.62 -12.59
N GLU A 90 -0.54 -6.16 -13.61
CA GLU A 90 0.07 -6.34 -14.94
C GLU A 90 0.27 -5.00 -15.66
N THR A 91 -0.67 -4.06 -15.52
CA THR A 91 -0.54 -2.71 -16.08
C THR A 91 0.64 -1.96 -15.44
N ALA A 92 0.76 -2.05 -14.11
CA ALA A 92 1.90 -1.52 -13.36
C ALA A 92 3.22 -2.07 -13.90
N LYS A 93 3.35 -3.39 -14.03
CA LYS A 93 4.56 -4.02 -14.60
C LYS A 93 4.92 -3.45 -15.96
N LYS A 94 3.96 -3.36 -16.89
CA LYS A 94 4.20 -2.81 -18.24
C LYS A 94 4.72 -1.37 -18.17
N ARG A 95 4.10 -0.53 -17.33
CA ARG A 95 4.46 0.89 -17.18
C ARG A 95 5.85 1.05 -16.56
N LEU A 96 6.17 0.26 -15.54
CA LEU A 96 7.46 0.33 -14.84
C LEU A 96 8.62 -0.17 -15.71
N LEU A 97 8.42 -1.22 -16.52
CA LEU A 97 9.44 -1.68 -17.48
C LEU A 97 9.66 -0.67 -18.61
N ALA A 98 8.62 0.08 -19.02
CA ALA A 98 8.76 1.18 -19.96
C ALA A 98 9.56 2.35 -19.36
N LEU A 99 9.42 2.60 -18.05
CA LEU A 99 10.19 3.60 -17.31
C LEU A 99 11.66 3.18 -17.13
N ASN A 100 11.89 1.93 -16.75
CA ASN A 100 13.22 1.39 -16.51
C ASN A 100 13.30 -0.10 -16.95
N PRO A 101 13.92 -0.38 -18.11
CA PRO A 101 13.98 -1.75 -18.65
C PRO A 101 15.03 -2.65 -17.95
N HIS A 102 15.84 -2.11 -17.03
CA HIS A 102 16.88 -2.89 -16.35
C HIS A 102 16.35 -3.71 -15.16
N LEU A 103 15.06 -3.58 -14.84
CA LEU A 103 14.44 -4.19 -13.66
C LEU A 103 13.86 -5.57 -13.98
N LYS A 104 13.79 -6.42 -12.95
CA LYS A 104 12.91 -7.58 -12.94
C LYS A 104 11.61 -7.24 -12.21
N ILE A 105 10.46 -7.61 -12.79
CA ILE A 105 9.17 -7.43 -12.12
C ILE A 105 8.41 -8.76 -12.10
N THR A 106 8.02 -9.18 -10.89
CA THR A 106 7.13 -10.33 -10.67
C THR A 106 5.75 -9.82 -10.26
N VAL A 107 4.73 -10.26 -10.99
CA VAL A 107 3.33 -9.96 -10.68
C VAL A 107 2.73 -11.14 -9.94
N HIS A 108 2.09 -10.84 -8.82
CA HIS A 108 1.25 -11.72 -8.03
C HIS A 108 -0.18 -11.17 -8.12
N ASN A 109 -0.89 -11.56 -9.19
CA ASN A 109 -2.25 -11.10 -9.46
C ASN A 109 -3.27 -11.88 -8.60
N GLU A 110 -3.11 -11.77 -7.28
CA GLU A 110 -3.87 -12.49 -6.27
C GLU A 110 -4.02 -11.64 -5.01
N ARG A 111 -5.04 -11.95 -4.20
CA ARG A 111 -5.25 -11.27 -2.93
C ARG A 111 -4.16 -11.67 -1.93
N PHE A 112 -3.67 -10.72 -1.16
CA PHE A 112 -2.77 -11.00 -0.04
C PHE A 112 -3.57 -11.55 1.14
N THR A 113 -3.37 -12.82 1.46
CA THR A 113 -4.18 -13.58 2.44
C THR A 113 -3.28 -14.35 3.41
N LYS A 114 -3.83 -14.85 4.52
CA LYS A 114 -3.06 -15.66 5.47
C LYS A 114 -2.36 -16.87 4.84
N ASP A 115 -2.94 -17.41 3.76
CA ASP A 115 -2.49 -18.66 3.15
C ASP A 115 -1.28 -18.47 2.23
N ASN A 116 -1.11 -17.28 1.62
CA ASN A 116 0.03 -16.96 0.76
C ASN A 116 1.01 -15.94 1.36
N ALA A 117 0.61 -15.17 2.38
CA ALA A 117 1.36 -14.02 2.89
C ALA A 117 2.80 -14.38 3.29
N LEU A 118 2.98 -15.45 4.05
CA LEU A 118 4.29 -15.83 4.56
C LEU A 118 5.25 -16.25 3.46
N ASP A 119 4.75 -17.01 2.48
CA ASP A 119 5.55 -17.51 1.37
C ASP A 119 5.93 -16.40 0.39
N LEU A 120 5.03 -15.44 0.17
CA LEU A 120 5.33 -14.23 -0.60
C LEU A 120 6.41 -13.41 0.11
N VAL A 121 6.20 -13.04 1.38
CA VAL A 121 7.11 -12.15 2.13
C VAL A 121 8.52 -12.73 2.25
N ARG A 122 8.68 -14.06 2.42
CA ARG A 122 9.99 -14.72 2.52
C ARG A 122 10.88 -14.53 1.29
N GLN A 123 10.30 -14.33 0.11
CA GLN A 123 11.02 -14.23 -1.16
C GLN A 123 11.71 -12.88 -1.39
N TYR A 124 11.38 -11.87 -0.58
CA TYR A 124 11.84 -10.49 -0.73
C TYR A 124 12.66 -10.01 0.47
N ASP A 125 13.41 -8.94 0.29
CA ASP A 125 14.29 -8.39 1.33
C ASP A 125 13.54 -7.39 2.22
N VAL A 126 12.69 -6.56 1.59
CA VAL A 126 11.88 -5.51 2.24
C VAL A 126 10.47 -5.57 1.68
N VAL A 127 9.49 -5.28 2.54
CA VAL A 127 8.07 -5.15 2.16
C VAL A 127 7.65 -3.70 2.29
N ALA A 128 6.94 -3.17 1.29
CA ALA A 128 6.25 -1.89 1.33
C ALA A 128 4.74 -2.13 1.35
N ASP A 129 4.10 -1.70 2.43
CA ASP A 129 2.65 -1.80 2.62
C ASP A 129 1.93 -0.63 1.94
N GLY A 130 1.41 -0.85 0.74
CA GLY A 130 0.65 0.13 -0.05
C GLY A 130 -0.86 0.00 0.13
N THR A 131 -1.32 -0.67 1.20
CA THR A 131 -2.72 -1.05 1.39
C THR A 131 -3.54 -0.02 2.18
N ASP A 132 -4.85 -0.01 1.94
CA ASP A 132 -5.78 1.00 2.42
C ASP A 132 -6.79 0.47 3.46
N ASN A 133 -6.64 -0.78 3.89
CA ASN A 133 -7.54 -1.45 4.85
C ASN A 133 -6.78 -2.05 6.03
N PHE A 134 -7.41 -2.04 7.20
CA PHE A 134 -6.82 -2.58 8.43
C PHE A 134 -6.47 -4.06 8.36
N PRO A 135 -7.36 -4.97 7.89
CA PRO A 135 -7.05 -6.40 7.90
C PRO A 135 -5.75 -6.74 7.19
N THR A 136 -5.52 -6.14 6.03
CA THR A 136 -4.29 -6.38 5.27
C THR A 136 -3.07 -5.78 5.96
N ARG A 137 -3.16 -4.57 6.54
CA ARG A 137 -2.03 -3.97 7.30
C ARG A 137 -1.55 -4.84 8.45
N TYR A 138 -2.48 -5.39 9.24
CA TYR A 138 -2.15 -6.32 10.30
C TYR A 138 -1.51 -7.61 9.76
N LEU A 139 -2.07 -8.16 8.69
CA LEU A 139 -1.52 -9.34 8.04
C LEU A 139 -0.10 -9.12 7.50
N VAL A 140 0.16 -7.98 6.85
CA VAL A 140 1.49 -7.61 6.33
C VAL A 140 2.49 -7.49 7.48
N ASN A 141 2.11 -6.81 8.56
CA ASN A 141 2.95 -6.71 9.75
C ASN A 141 3.33 -8.09 10.29
N ASP A 142 2.33 -8.94 10.53
CA ASP A 142 2.54 -10.22 11.19
C ASP A 142 3.36 -11.16 10.30
N ALA A 143 3.10 -11.17 8.99
CA ALA A 143 3.91 -11.92 8.03
C ALA A 143 5.37 -11.43 8.01
N CYS A 144 5.60 -10.12 8.08
CA CYS A 144 6.95 -9.56 8.17
C CYS A 144 7.65 -9.93 9.47
N VAL A 145 6.95 -9.89 10.61
CA VAL A 145 7.51 -10.31 11.91
C VAL A 145 7.91 -11.78 11.87
N LEU A 146 7.00 -12.68 11.44
CA LEU A 146 7.24 -14.12 11.37
C LEU A 146 8.33 -14.50 10.35
N ALA A 147 8.46 -13.76 9.24
CA ALA A 147 9.50 -13.98 8.24
C ALA A 147 10.83 -13.27 8.53
N GLY A 148 10.89 -12.46 9.60
CA GLY A 148 12.06 -11.62 9.88
C GLY A 148 12.34 -10.61 8.77
N LYS A 149 11.30 -9.98 8.20
CA LYS A 149 11.41 -8.96 7.15
C LYS A 149 11.03 -7.58 7.67
N VAL A 150 11.61 -6.55 7.05
CA VAL A 150 11.28 -5.15 7.36
C VAL A 150 9.97 -4.80 6.66
N ASN A 151 9.04 -4.17 7.40
CA ASN A 151 7.82 -3.61 6.85
C ASN A 151 7.93 -2.09 6.82
N VAL A 152 7.99 -1.50 5.63
CA VAL A 152 7.90 -0.05 5.44
C VAL A 152 6.43 0.30 5.30
N TYR A 153 5.87 0.87 6.36
CA TYR A 153 4.45 1.18 6.49
C TYR A 153 4.14 2.59 6.01
N ALA A 154 2.99 2.73 5.36
CA ALA A 154 2.34 3.99 5.12
C ALA A 154 0.83 3.89 5.30
N SER A 155 0.19 5.00 5.67
CA SER A 155 -1.26 5.12 5.66
C SER A 155 -1.69 6.56 5.40
N ILE A 156 -2.94 6.70 4.96
CA ILE A 156 -3.57 7.98 4.68
C ILE A 156 -5.02 7.94 5.14
N PHE A 157 -5.54 9.09 5.57
CA PHE A 157 -6.94 9.29 5.91
C PHE A 157 -7.28 10.78 5.78
N ARG A 158 -8.25 11.14 4.93
CA ARG A 158 -8.62 12.53 4.65
C ARG A 158 -7.42 13.39 4.20
N PHE A 159 -6.88 14.18 5.12
CA PHE A 159 -5.72 15.07 4.93
C PHE A 159 -4.46 14.58 5.65
N GLU A 160 -4.56 13.52 6.44
CA GLU A 160 -3.49 13.03 7.30
C GLU A 160 -2.79 11.82 6.68
N GLY A 161 -1.46 11.82 6.76
CA GLY A 161 -0.61 10.75 6.30
C GLY A 161 0.38 10.30 7.36
N GLN A 162 0.74 9.02 7.32
CA GLN A 162 1.66 8.41 8.26
C GLN A 162 2.71 7.57 7.53
N VAL A 163 3.95 7.57 8.02
CA VAL A 163 5.03 6.69 7.53
C VAL A 163 5.85 6.18 8.71
N SER A 164 6.21 4.89 8.68
CA SER A 164 7.10 4.28 9.67
C SER A 164 7.87 3.08 9.08
N VAL A 165 8.92 2.63 9.77
CA VAL A 165 9.65 1.41 9.43
C VAL A 165 9.56 0.44 10.60
N PHE A 166 8.81 -0.63 10.40
CA PHE A 166 8.55 -1.66 11.41
C PHE A 166 9.46 -2.88 11.23
N ASN A 167 9.70 -3.57 12.34
CA ASN A 167 10.51 -4.78 12.42
C ASN A 167 11.92 -4.60 11.80
N TYR A 168 12.48 -3.39 11.92
CA TYR A 168 13.80 -3.04 11.39
C TYR A 168 14.90 -3.87 12.08
N LEU A 169 15.87 -4.40 11.32
CA LEU A 169 17.01 -5.13 11.88
C LEU A 169 18.13 -4.15 12.22
N HIS A 170 18.44 -4.00 13.50
CA HIS A 170 19.54 -3.18 13.98
C HIS A 170 20.88 -3.91 13.85
N ALA A 171 21.97 -3.16 13.90
CA ALA A 171 23.34 -3.69 13.77
C ALA A 171 23.72 -4.68 14.90
N ASP A 172 23.07 -4.56 16.07
CA ASP A 172 23.24 -5.49 17.20
C ASP A 172 22.45 -6.80 17.05
N GLY A 173 21.75 -6.98 15.91
CA GLY A 173 20.91 -8.14 15.63
C GLY A 173 19.50 -8.06 16.23
N SER A 174 19.19 -7.03 17.01
CA SER A 174 17.86 -6.82 17.55
C SER A 174 16.89 -6.29 16.49
N ARG A 175 15.59 -6.52 16.72
CA ARG A 175 14.51 -5.96 15.89
C ARG A 175 13.88 -4.74 16.57
N GLY A 176 13.54 -3.71 15.80
CA GLY A 176 12.75 -2.57 16.25
C GLY A 176 11.27 -2.94 16.51
N PRO A 177 10.43 -1.97 16.91
CA PRO A 177 9.01 -2.22 17.13
C PRO A 177 8.30 -2.62 15.83
N ASN A 178 7.17 -3.31 15.98
CA ASN A 178 6.27 -3.72 14.93
C ASN A 178 4.93 -2.97 15.03
N TYR A 179 4.07 -3.09 14.03
CA TYR A 179 2.80 -2.35 13.99
C TYR A 179 1.90 -2.67 15.19
N ARG A 180 1.87 -3.92 15.66
CA ARG A 180 1.08 -4.32 16.83
C ARG A 180 1.64 -3.81 18.15
N ASP A 181 2.90 -3.37 18.20
CA ASP A 181 3.42 -2.66 19.38
C ASP A 181 2.73 -1.30 19.57
N MET A 182 2.27 -0.68 18.47
CA MET A 182 1.54 0.58 18.50
C MET A 182 0.02 0.35 18.55
N PHE A 183 -0.48 -0.63 17.80
CA PHE A 183 -1.91 -0.98 17.73
C PHE A 183 -2.12 -2.48 17.98
N PRO A 184 -2.22 -2.91 19.25
CA PRO A 184 -2.21 -4.34 19.62
C PRO A 184 -3.29 -5.18 18.94
N GLU A 185 -4.48 -4.61 18.79
CA GLU A 185 -5.65 -5.25 18.20
C GLU A 185 -6.25 -4.35 17.12
N PRO A 186 -6.74 -4.92 16.01
CA PRO A 186 -7.46 -4.15 15.02
C PRO A 186 -8.71 -3.49 15.62
N PRO A 187 -9.12 -2.33 15.09
CA PRO A 187 -10.35 -1.70 15.52
C PRO A 187 -11.55 -2.60 15.24
N PRO A 188 -12.62 -2.53 16.05
CA PRO A 188 -13.88 -3.22 15.77
C PRO A 188 -14.43 -2.86 14.37
N PRO A 189 -15.16 -3.78 13.71
CA PRO A 189 -15.83 -3.50 12.44
C PRO A 189 -16.73 -2.27 12.54
N GLY A 190 -16.71 -1.43 11.50
CA GLY A 190 -17.57 -0.24 11.39
C GLY A 190 -17.12 0.96 12.23
N LEU A 191 -16.10 0.85 13.08
CA LEU A 191 -15.63 1.98 13.91
C LEU A 191 -14.79 2.99 13.10
N VAL A 192 -14.08 2.52 12.07
CA VAL A 192 -13.20 3.35 11.26
C VAL A 192 -13.53 3.16 9.78
N PRO A 193 -13.99 4.22 9.09
CA PRO A 193 -14.28 4.12 7.66
C PRO A 193 -13.02 3.81 6.87
N ASN A 194 -13.16 3.01 5.82
CA ASN A 194 -12.08 2.78 4.87
C ASN A 194 -11.81 4.03 4.02
N CYS A 195 -10.73 4.04 3.23
CA CYS A 195 -10.39 5.21 2.41
C CYS A 195 -11.47 5.60 1.38
N ALA A 196 -12.32 4.65 0.96
CA ALA A 196 -13.43 4.92 0.05
C ALA A 196 -14.59 5.65 0.76
N GLU A 197 -14.86 5.30 2.02
CA GLU A 197 -15.91 5.92 2.84
C GLU A 197 -15.48 7.26 3.47
N GLY A 198 -14.21 7.37 3.86
CA GLY A 198 -13.70 8.56 4.56
C GLY A 198 -13.28 9.72 3.65
N GLY A 199 -13.12 9.45 2.35
CA GLY A 199 -12.52 10.37 1.38
C GLY A 199 -11.02 10.60 1.59
N VAL A 200 -10.31 10.93 0.52
CA VAL A 200 -8.87 11.27 0.59
C VAL A 200 -8.51 12.36 -0.40
N LEU A 201 -7.72 13.33 0.05
CA LEU A 201 -7.15 14.34 -0.84
C LEU A 201 -6.23 13.65 -1.87
N GLY A 202 -6.54 13.73 -3.17
CA GLY A 202 -5.91 12.91 -4.21
C GLY A 202 -4.38 12.96 -4.28
N VAL A 203 -3.76 14.10 -3.92
CA VAL A 203 -2.30 14.27 -3.91
C VAL A 203 -1.62 13.60 -2.70
N LEU A 204 -2.34 13.40 -1.60
CA LEU A 204 -1.79 12.88 -0.35
C LEU A 204 -1.15 11.48 -0.50
N PRO A 205 -1.78 10.49 -1.16
CA PRO A 205 -1.12 9.23 -1.46
C PRO A 205 0.18 9.40 -2.25
N GLY A 206 0.24 10.36 -3.17
CA GLY A 206 1.46 10.74 -3.90
C GLY A 206 2.59 11.19 -2.97
N ILE A 207 2.29 12.07 -2.03
CA ILE A 207 3.25 12.59 -1.04
C ILE A 207 3.74 11.44 -0.13
N ILE A 208 2.80 10.74 0.49
CA ILE A 208 3.10 9.73 1.51
C ILE A 208 3.75 8.48 0.91
N GLY A 209 3.30 8.03 -0.26
CA GLY A 209 3.94 6.91 -0.96
C GLY A 209 5.34 7.26 -1.48
N SER A 210 5.61 8.53 -1.83
CA SER A 210 6.98 8.96 -2.14
C SER A 210 7.88 8.95 -0.90
N MET A 211 7.36 9.34 0.26
CA MET A 211 8.07 9.22 1.54
C MET A 211 8.32 7.74 1.90
N GLN A 212 7.34 6.86 1.66
CA GLN A 212 7.48 5.42 1.84
C GLN A 212 8.57 4.83 0.93
N ALA A 213 8.62 5.22 -0.35
CA ALA A 213 9.69 4.81 -1.27
C ALA A 213 11.07 5.26 -0.77
N CYS A 214 11.17 6.48 -0.23
CA CYS A 214 12.39 7.00 0.38
C CYS A 214 12.84 6.13 1.56
N GLU A 215 11.93 5.73 2.45
CA GLU A 215 12.24 4.80 3.55
C GLU A 215 12.73 3.44 3.05
N VAL A 216 12.10 2.86 2.01
CA VAL A 216 12.57 1.61 1.38
C VAL A 216 14.01 1.76 0.88
N ILE A 217 14.32 2.86 0.19
CA ILE A 217 15.68 3.13 -0.31
C ILE A 217 16.67 3.24 0.85
N LYS A 218 16.34 3.94 1.93
CA LYS A 218 17.20 4.04 3.12
C LYS A 218 17.43 2.67 3.77
N VAL A 219 16.39 1.86 3.90
CA VAL A 219 16.49 0.49 4.45
C VAL A 219 17.43 -0.38 3.61
N ILE A 220 17.31 -0.35 2.28
CA ILE A 220 18.13 -1.18 1.38
C ILE A 220 19.59 -0.70 1.37
N THR A 221 19.79 0.61 1.27
CA THR A 221 21.13 1.18 1.02
C THR A 221 21.92 1.37 2.30
N GLY A 222 21.24 1.54 3.44
CA GLY A 222 21.82 1.94 4.72
C GLY A 222 22.21 3.42 4.76
N VAL A 223 21.78 4.22 3.78
CA VAL A 223 22.07 5.66 3.71
C VAL A 223 21.02 6.43 4.50
N GLY A 224 21.48 7.32 5.38
CA GLY A 224 20.60 8.08 6.27
C GLY A 224 20.01 7.23 7.39
N GLU A 225 18.98 7.76 8.06
CA GLU A 225 18.32 7.10 9.18
C GLU A 225 16.88 6.71 8.81
N PRO A 226 16.54 5.42 8.74
CA PRO A 226 15.16 4.98 8.59
C PRO A 226 14.27 5.42 9.76
N LEU A 227 12.96 5.54 9.53
CA LEU A 227 11.95 5.82 10.57
C LEU A 227 11.73 4.63 11.54
N ALA A 228 12.74 3.79 11.76
CA ALA A 228 12.68 2.73 12.75
C ALA A 228 12.47 3.31 14.15
N GLY A 229 11.47 2.78 14.88
CA GLY A 229 11.10 3.28 16.22
C GLY A 229 10.47 4.68 16.21
N ARG A 230 10.04 5.18 15.05
CA ARG A 230 9.43 6.50 14.88
C ARG A 230 8.25 6.40 13.93
N ILE A 231 7.22 7.18 14.18
CA ILE A 231 6.13 7.40 13.21
C ILE A 231 6.15 8.87 12.81
N PHE A 232 6.29 9.12 11.51
CA PHE A 232 6.17 10.43 10.92
C PHE A 232 4.70 10.67 10.57
N LEU A 233 4.17 11.80 11.01
CA LEU A 233 2.80 12.25 10.77
C LEU A 233 2.85 13.54 9.95
N PHE A 234 2.02 13.62 8.93
CA PHE A 234 1.86 14.79 8.08
C PHE A 234 0.38 15.14 7.94
N ASP A 235 0.04 16.39 8.26
CA ASP A 235 -1.28 16.96 8.00
C ASP A 235 -1.16 17.90 6.80
N ALA A 236 -1.79 17.53 5.68
CA ALA A 236 -1.76 18.30 4.45
C ALA A 236 -2.64 19.55 4.49
N ALA A 237 -3.65 19.62 5.38
CA ALA A 237 -4.53 20.77 5.50
C ALA A 237 -3.81 21.93 6.21
N SER A 238 -3.08 21.63 7.29
CA SER A 238 -2.30 22.61 8.05
C SER A 238 -0.83 22.70 7.63
N PHE A 239 -0.37 21.77 6.80
CA PHE A 239 1.04 21.58 6.42
C PHE A 239 1.97 21.37 7.63
N THR A 240 1.47 20.73 8.69
CA THR A 240 2.23 20.45 9.90
C THR A 240 2.77 19.02 9.91
N THR A 241 3.93 18.84 10.54
CA THR A 241 4.57 17.53 10.70
C THR A 241 4.83 17.23 12.17
N ARG A 242 4.67 15.96 12.57
CA ARG A 242 5.06 15.48 13.90
C ARG A 242 5.80 14.15 13.78
N ILE A 243 6.74 13.93 14.69
CA ILE A 243 7.41 12.62 14.84
C ILE A 243 7.14 12.13 16.24
N LEU A 244 6.49 10.97 16.35
CA LEU A 244 6.27 10.29 17.63
C LEU A 244 7.21 9.10 17.75
N LYS A 245 7.71 8.83 18.95
CA LYS A 245 8.51 7.64 19.23
C LYS A 245 7.60 6.44 19.39
N VAL A 246 8.00 5.32 18.81
CA VAL A 246 7.34 4.03 18.95
C VAL A 246 8.29 3.11 19.71
N SER A 247 7.79 2.50 20.77
CA SER A 247 8.53 1.54 21.59
C SER A 247 7.95 0.14 21.40
N LYS A 248 8.76 -0.88 21.63
CA LYS A 248 8.27 -2.26 21.71
C LYS A 248 7.29 -2.41 22.86
N ASN A 249 6.23 -3.18 22.65
CA ASN A 249 5.34 -3.60 23.70
C ASN A 249 5.72 -5.03 24.13
N PRO A 250 6.12 -5.27 25.39
CA PRO A 250 6.52 -6.60 25.84
C PRO A 250 5.40 -7.65 25.78
N ASP A 251 4.14 -7.22 25.76
CA ASP A 251 2.98 -8.11 25.72
C ASP A 251 2.60 -8.52 24.29
N THR A 252 3.14 -7.85 23.27
CA THR A 252 2.87 -8.18 21.87
C THR A 252 3.53 -9.49 21.46
N LYS A 253 2.71 -10.49 21.13
CA LYS A 253 3.16 -11.80 20.65
C LYS A 253 2.52 -12.14 19.32
N ILE A 254 3.35 -12.27 18.29
CA ILE A 254 2.95 -12.72 16.95
C ILE A 254 3.59 -14.09 16.73
N THR A 255 2.80 -15.15 16.87
CA THR A 255 3.25 -16.55 16.75
C THR A 255 2.72 -17.24 15.50
N GLU A 256 1.61 -16.75 14.94
CA GLU A 256 0.97 -17.30 13.75
C GLU A 256 0.21 -16.21 12.99
N LEU A 257 -0.16 -16.48 11.73
CA LEU A 257 -1.04 -15.62 10.95
C LEU A 257 -2.49 -15.96 11.25
N ILE A 258 -3.29 -14.94 11.54
CA ILE A 258 -4.74 -15.08 11.75
C ILE A 258 -5.53 -14.52 10.56
N ASN A 259 -6.79 -14.96 10.43
CA ASN A 259 -7.69 -14.39 9.43
C ASN A 259 -8.26 -13.06 9.95
N TYR A 260 -7.63 -11.96 9.56
CA TYR A 260 -8.02 -10.63 10.00
C TYR A 260 -9.38 -10.18 9.45
N ASP A 261 -9.85 -10.70 8.32
CA ASP A 261 -11.21 -10.39 7.84
C ASP A 261 -12.27 -10.91 8.84
N GLN A 262 -12.09 -12.15 9.31
CA GLN A 262 -12.97 -12.75 10.32
C GLN A 262 -12.81 -12.11 11.69
N PHE A 263 -11.59 -11.72 12.06
CA PHE A 263 -11.29 -11.12 13.38
C PHE A 263 -11.76 -9.66 13.47
N CYS A 264 -11.60 -8.88 12.40
CA CYS A 264 -12.15 -7.52 12.32
C CYS A 264 -13.66 -7.54 12.10
N GLY A 265 -14.32 -8.69 12.28
CA GLY A 265 -15.76 -8.88 12.11
C GLY A 265 -16.28 -8.35 10.77
N ILE A 266 -15.49 -8.47 9.71
CA ILE A 266 -16.02 -8.65 8.35
C ILE A 266 -16.58 -10.08 8.29
N ALA A 267 -17.47 -10.40 9.23
CA ALA A 267 -18.46 -11.41 8.99
C ALA A 267 -19.34 -10.86 7.86
N PRO A 268 -19.79 -11.69 6.90
CA PRO A 268 -20.95 -11.30 6.13
C PRO A 268 -21.99 -10.87 7.16
N ALA A 269 -22.51 -9.65 7.05
CA ALA A 269 -23.50 -9.12 7.98
C ALA A 269 -24.49 -10.24 8.30
N GLU A 270 -24.85 -10.43 9.58
CA GLU A 270 -25.99 -11.28 9.90
C GLU A 270 -27.13 -10.78 9.02
N ASN A 271 -27.45 -11.56 7.99
CA ASN A 271 -28.50 -11.29 7.04
C ASN A 271 -29.79 -11.32 7.85
N THR A 272 -30.13 -10.20 8.47
CA THR A 272 -31.52 -9.79 8.46
C THR A 272 -31.73 -9.50 6.99
N PRO A 273 -32.40 -10.38 6.22
CA PRO A 273 -32.48 -10.19 4.78
C PRO A 273 -33.31 -8.93 4.55
N VAL A 274 -32.62 -7.81 4.36
CA VAL A 274 -33.21 -6.63 3.77
C VAL A 274 -33.68 -7.10 2.41
N LYS A 275 -34.94 -6.85 2.06
CA LYS A 275 -35.43 -7.19 0.72
C LYS A 275 -34.59 -6.40 -0.29
N GLU A 276 -33.77 -7.12 -1.03
CA GLU A 276 -33.01 -6.59 -2.16
C GLU A 276 -33.87 -6.65 -3.42
N ILE A 277 -33.69 -5.66 -4.29
CA ILE A 277 -34.24 -5.64 -5.64
C ILE A 277 -33.10 -5.32 -6.60
N THR A 278 -33.20 -5.86 -7.81
CA THR A 278 -32.30 -5.53 -8.91
C THR A 278 -32.66 -4.18 -9.52
N VAL A 279 -31.71 -3.57 -10.23
CA VAL A 279 -31.94 -2.34 -11.00
C VAL A 279 -33.09 -2.51 -12.03
N ARG A 280 -33.28 -3.72 -12.56
CA ARG A 280 -34.38 -4.02 -13.49
C ARG A 280 -35.73 -4.05 -12.79
N GLU A 281 -35.81 -4.68 -11.62
CA GLU A 281 -37.04 -4.71 -10.82
C GLU A 281 -37.43 -3.30 -10.36
N LEU A 282 -36.47 -2.48 -9.92
CA LEU A 282 -36.74 -1.07 -9.59
C LEU A 282 -37.28 -0.29 -10.81
N TYR A 283 -36.70 -0.50 -11.99
CA TYR A 283 -37.19 0.13 -13.22
C TYR A 283 -38.62 -0.34 -13.58
N GLU A 284 -38.92 -1.63 -13.42
CA GLU A 284 -40.27 -2.17 -13.64
C GLU A 284 -41.28 -1.56 -12.66
N MET A 285 -40.94 -1.45 -11.37
CA MET A 285 -41.78 -0.80 -10.36
C MET A 285 -42.05 0.68 -10.70
N GLN A 286 -41.02 1.41 -11.18
CA GLN A 286 -41.16 2.79 -11.66
C GLN A 286 -42.13 2.89 -12.85
N VAL A 287 -42.04 1.98 -13.81
CA VAL A 287 -42.87 1.97 -15.02
C VAL A 287 -44.31 1.54 -14.72
N GLN A 288 -44.51 0.62 -13.78
CA GLN A 288 -45.83 0.15 -13.35
C GLN A 288 -46.56 1.14 -12.43
N GLY A 289 -45.82 2.10 -11.84
CA GLY A 289 -46.37 3.09 -10.92
C GLY A 289 -46.65 2.50 -9.53
N ASP A 290 -45.82 1.56 -9.09
CA ASP A 290 -45.91 0.96 -7.76
C ASP A 290 -45.70 2.02 -6.66
N ASP A 291 -46.34 1.82 -5.50
CA ASP A 291 -46.19 2.72 -4.35
C ASP A 291 -44.93 2.35 -3.56
N PHE A 292 -43.89 3.18 -3.70
CA PHE A 292 -42.65 3.06 -2.94
C PHE A 292 -41.97 4.42 -2.76
N GLN A 293 -41.08 4.50 -1.77
CA GLN A 293 -40.17 5.63 -1.59
C GLN A 293 -38.76 5.19 -1.97
N LEU A 294 -38.18 5.85 -2.97
CA LEU A 294 -36.75 5.75 -3.24
C LEU A 294 -36.05 6.79 -2.38
N ILE A 295 -35.02 6.37 -1.64
CA ILE A 295 -34.20 7.25 -0.81
C ILE A 295 -32.76 7.04 -1.24
N ASP A 296 -32.16 8.05 -1.86
CA ASP A 296 -30.73 8.08 -2.08
C ASP A 296 -30.00 8.40 -0.77
N VAL A 297 -29.21 7.44 -0.29
CA VAL A 297 -28.43 7.55 0.95
C VAL A 297 -26.99 8.01 0.70
N ARG A 298 -26.66 8.37 -0.54
CA ARG A 298 -25.34 8.90 -0.92
C ARG A 298 -25.20 10.37 -0.54
N GLU A 299 -23.97 10.87 -0.54
CA GLU A 299 -23.70 12.27 -0.24
C GLU A 299 -24.25 13.20 -1.34
N PRO A 300 -24.57 14.48 -1.04
CA PRO A 300 -25.18 15.39 -2.01
C PRO A 300 -24.41 15.51 -3.34
N TYR A 301 -23.08 15.47 -3.29
CA TYR A 301 -22.25 15.55 -4.51
C TYR A 301 -22.33 14.28 -5.38
N GLU A 302 -22.60 13.12 -4.79
CA GLU A 302 -22.77 11.86 -5.53
C GLU A 302 -24.13 11.84 -6.25
N TYR A 303 -25.16 12.42 -5.62
CA TYR A 303 -26.49 12.62 -6.21
C TYR A 303 -26.45 13.56 -7.43
N GLU A 304 -25.64 14.63 -7.34
CA GLU A 304 -25.47 15.60 -8.44
C GLU A 304 -24.80 15.00 -9.68
N ILE A 305 -23.91 14.00 -9.51
CA ILE A 305 -23.25 13.32 -10.63
C ILE A 305 -24.27 12.50 -11.45
N ALA A 306 -25.08 11.71 -10.74
CA ALA A 306 -26.15 10.92 -11.34
C ALA A 306 -27.10 10.44 -10.23
N ASN A 307 -28.40 10.45 -10.50
CA ASN A 307 -29.41 9.93 -9.58
C ASN A 307 -30.58 9.32 -10.35
N LEU A 308 -31.38 8.53 -9.62
CA LEU A 308 -32.60 7.90 -10.12
C LEU A 308 -33.87 8.69 -9.72
N GLN A 309 -33.70 9.98 -9.40
CA GLN A 309 -34.76 10.90 -8.96
C GLN A 309 -35.52 10.46 -7.69
N GLY A 310 -34.83 9.82 -6.76
CA GLY A 310 -35.26 9.60 -5.37
C GLY A 310 -34.13 9.86 -4.41
#